data_AF-A0A538SIA0-F1
#
_entry.id   AF-A0A538SIA0-F1
#
_cell.length_a   1.000
_cell.length_b   1.000
_cell.length_c   1.000
_cell.angle_alpha   90.00
_cell.angle_beta   90.00
_cell.angle_gamma   90.00
#
_symmetry.space_group_name_H-M   'P 1'
#
loop_
_entity.id
_entity.type
_entity.pdbx_description
1 polymer ?
#
loop_
_entity_poly.entity_id
_entity_poly.type
_entity_poly.pdbx_seq_one_letter_code
_entity_poly.pdbx_strand_id
1 'polypeptide(L)'
;MLLVPALAGAKDPARYVRARGDRFEVVVNGAARPMFIRGINLGAAPPGHFPGEFAITRSDYRRWLAFARTIRANAIRVYALHPPEFYQALKDDNDAHPSDPIWLFQEVWTELPAKNDFWDPGFGKEFEAEIRSAVDAIHGKAVLAPRPGHAAGRYTADVSPYLAGWLLGREWEPYAVRVTQEAHPAMTKFQGSYFAVDGGTAMECWLGRELDFAASYEAKRYGMAHAVSFVNWPTLDPMRHPTEAERGGKPAEHDEDAYSVNPSQVRLLKGPWPLSKTLGYFSNYHVYPYYPDFMNLDPGYAHYRDKHGACNYAGYLADLKAHTKGLPLLIGEFGVPTSRGVAHLQPQGLNHGGMSEEEQGKADVRLLEDLQATGCAGGLLFSLFDEWFKVNWLVARGEEPRERDPLWHNLLDPEENYGLLGFDPPSTVRVDGSTQDWSGVAPYASAPDGALLRSLYVTSDQNRLHLVAGSGIHAPPRSRESGRRAGQGQAPHARRAFRGPRDELLPLVARDGGRAHGAPHGSVPPRGERRGALHSAPHRDEPRARVPERRGVPGAASRLGPPPVRSRAGAELRPSGRGSELCLRSALRVVRERPPPHDRGRDSVGAFECWGPLEPFRTG
;
A
#
# COMPACT_ATOMS: atom_id res chain seq x y z
N MET A 1 -17.66 23.12 27.06
CA MET A 1 -16.98 21.98 27.72
C MET A 1 -18.03 20.90 27.95
N LEU A 2 -18.27 20.05 26.96
CA LEU A 2 -19.19 18.92 27.10
C LEU A 2 -18.47 17.85 27.95
N LEU A 3 -18.99 17.58 29.15
CA LEU A 3 -18.49 16.56 30.05
C LEU A 3 -18.68 15.18 29.40
N VAL A 4 -17.57 14.57 28.95
CA VAL A 4 -17.54 13.13 28.64
C VAL A 4 -17.88 12.38 29.94
N PRO A 5 -18.88 11.48 29.95
CA PRO A 5 -19.25 10.73 31.15
C PRO A 5 -18.02 9.98 31.70
N ALA A 6 -17.89 9.94 33.03
CA ALA A 6 -16.84 9.16 33.68
C ALA A 6 -16.91 7.69 33.21
N LEU A 7 -15.86 7.23 32.53
CA LEU A 7 -15.72 5.86 32.04
C LEU A 7 -15.51 4.91 33.24
N ALA A 8 -16.61 4.51 33.89
CA ALA A 8 -16.59 3.55 34.96
C ALA A 8 -16.21 2.16 34.39
N GLY A 9 -15.00 1.68 34.71
CA GLY A 9 -14.57 0.31 34.40
C GLY A 9 -13.32 0.13 33.52
N ALA A 10 -12.71 1.21 33.02
CA ALA A 10 -11.48 1.12 32.23
C ALA A 10 -10.31 0.63 33.10
N LYS A 11 -9.90 -0.63 32.93
CA LYS A 11 -8.68 -1.17 33.53
C LYS A 11 -7.47 -0.63 32.77
N ASP A 12 -6.46 -0.18 33.51
CA ASP A 12 -5.19 0.26 32.91
C ASP A 12 -4.55 -0.93 32.17
N PRO A 13 -4.34 -0.86 30.84
CA PRO A 13 -3.75 -1.96 30.10
C PRO A 13 -2.31 -2.19 30.56
N ALA A 14 -2.00 -3.43 30.93
CA ALA A 14 -0.66 -3.82 31.36
C ALA A 14 0.38 -3.67 30.22
N ARG A 15 -0.07 -3.74 28.97
CA ARG A 15 0.74 -3.47 27.78
C ARG A 15 -0.08 -2.81 26.69
N TYR A 16 0.49 -1.80 26.03
CA TYR A 16 -0.10 -1.14 24.87
C TYR A 16 0.96 -0.36 24.08
N VAL A 17 0.66 -0.02 22.83
CA VAL A 17 1.43 0.94 22.03
C VAL A 17 0.74 2.30 22.07
N ARG A 18 1.51 3.38 22.07
CA ARG A 18 1.00 4.74 21.92
C ARG A 18 1.86 5.57 20.97
N ALA A 19 1.23 6.50 20.26
CA ALA A 19 1.89 7.56 19.52
C ALA A 19 2.13 8.77 20.43
N ARG A 20 3.38 9.23 20.59
CA ARG A 20 3.71 10.38 21.44
C ARG A 20 4.92 11.17 20.94
N GLY A 21 4.73 12.47 20.72
CA GLY A 21 5.76 13.31 20.11
C GLY A 21 6.11 12.75 18.73
N ASP A 22 7.38 12.59 18.41
CA ASP A 22 7.83 12.10 17.09
C ASP A 22 7.99 10.57 16.98
N ARG A 23 7.47 9.77 17.92
CA ARG A 23 7.70 8.31 17.96
C ARG A 23 6.53 7.49 18.49
N PHE A 24 6.57 6.19 18.22
CA PHE A 24 5.80 5.20 18.98
C PHE A 24 6.55 4.79 20.25
N GLU A 25 5.78 4.45 21.28
CA GLU A 25 6.29 3.87 22.52
C GLU A 25 5.50 2.60 22.84
N VAL A 26 6.19 1.52 23.19
CA VAL A 26 5.58 0.38 23.86
C VAL A 26 5.61 0.62 25.36
N VAL A 27 4.44 0.54 26.01
CA VAL A 27 4.30 0.68 27.46
C VAL A 27 4.06 -0.69 28.06
N VAL A 28 4.86 -1.07 29.06
CA VAL A 28 4.72 -2.33 29.80
C VAL A 28 4.72 -2.00 31.29
N ASN A 29 3.63 -2.30 31.99
CA ASN A 29 3.45 -2.02 33.42
C ASN A 29 3.81 -0.56 33.79
N GLY A 30 3.38 0.39 32.95
CA GLY A 30 3.65 1.83 33.11
C GLY A 30 5.02 2.31 32.63
N ALA A 31 5.97 1.42 32.32
CA ALA A 31 7.27 1.78 31.77
C ALA A 31 7.19 1.92 30.25
N ALA A 32 7.41 3.13 29.73
CA ALA A 32 7.42 3.43 28.30
C ALA A 32 8.83 3.27 27.70
N ARG A 33 8.92 2.65 26.53
CA ARG A 33 10.16 2.53 25.75
C ARG A 33 9.90 2.89 24.29
N PRO A 34 10.81 3.64 23.64
CA PRO A 34 10.71 3.89 22.20
C PRO A 34 10.56 2.59 21.41
N MET A 35 9.70 2.62 20.40
CA MET A 35 9.47 1.51 19.50
C MET A 35 9.54 2.03 18.07
N PHE A 36 10.49 1.51 17.30
CA PHE A 36 10.53 1.70 15.85
C PHE A 36 9.69 0.59 15.21
N ILE A 37 8.72 0.97 14.37
CA ILE A 37 7.86 0.01 13.67
C ILE A 37 8.66 -0.61 12.52
N ARG A 38 8.74 -1.93 12.51
CA ARG A 38 9.28 -2.77 11.43
C ARG A 38 8.19 -3.76 11.09
N GLY A 39 7.18 -3.30 10.39
CA GLY A 39 6.05 -4.14 10.04
C GLY A 39 6.01 -4.48 8.57
N ILE A 40 4.99 -5.24 8.22
CA ILE A 40 4.75 -5.71 6.86
C ILE A 40 3.25 -5.64 6.57
N ASN A 41 2.91 -5.29 5.33
CA ASN A 41 1.55 -5.28 4.85
C ASN A 41 1.10 -6.70 4.48
N LEU A 42 -0.10 -7.07 4.91
CA LEU A 42 -0.70 -8.36 4.62
C LEU A 42 -1.95 -8.16 3.76
N GLY A 43 -1.89 -8.66 2.54
CA GLY A 43 -3.01 -8.65 1.61
C GLY A 43 -4.16 -9.58 1.94
N ALA A 44 -5.24 -9.42 1.19
CA ALA A 44 -6.49 -10.14 1.37
C ALA A 44 -6.73 -11.22 0.28
N ALA A 45 -5.90 -11.26 -0.75
CA ALA A 45 -6.10 -12.10 -1.92
C ALA A 45 -4.92 -13.07 -2.14
N PRO A 46 -5.12 -14.40 -2.01
CA PRO A 46 -4.19 -15.37 -2.54
C PRO A 46 -4.36 -15.48 -4.07
N PRO A 47 -3.42 -16.15 -4.78
CA PRO A 47 -3.55 -16.46 -6.20
C PRO A 47 -4.92 -17.04 -6.57
N GLY A 48 -5.50 -16.58 -7.67
CA GLY A 48 -6.79 -17.05 -8.17
C GLY A 48 -8.02 -16.31 -7.65
N HIS A 49 -7.86 -15.32 -6.77
CA HIS A 49 -8.96 -14.64 -6.08
C HIS A 49 -8.77 -13.13 -6.03
N PHE A 50 -9.86 -12.37 -6.05
CA PHE A 50 -9.87 -10.96 -5.69
C PHE A 50 -9.91 -10.75 -4.16
N PRO A 51 -9.44 -9.60 -3.64
CA PRO A 51 -9.48 -9.27 -2.21
C PRO A 51 -10.86 -9.43 -1.56
N GLY A 52 -11.91 -9.10 -2.30
CA GLY A 52 -13.30 -9.17 -1.86
C GLY A 52 -13.87 -10.59 -1.68
N GLU A 53 -13.15 -11.63 -2.12
CA GLU A 53 -13.56 -13.03 -1.99
C GLU A 53 -13.10 -13.66 -0.67
N PHE A 54 -12.09 -13.09 -0.02
CA PHE A 54 -11.56 -13.53 1.28
C PHE A 54 -11.21 -15.04 1.33
N ALA A 55 -10.51 -15.54 0.32
CA ALA A 55 -10.17 -16.96 0.17
C ALA A 55 -9.07 -17.48 1.13
N ILE A 56 -8.48 -16.60 1.95
CA ILE A 56 -7.39 -16.96 2.86
C ILE A 56 -7.92 -17.77 4.04
N THR A 57 -7.31 -18.92 4.32
CA THR A 57 -7.70 -19.75 5.46
C THR A 57 -6.97 -19.36 6.76
N ARG A 58 -7.51 -19.77 7.91
CA ARG A 58 -6.82 -19.65 9.21
C ARG A 58 -5.44 -20.31 9.22
N SER A 59 -5.25 -21.42 8.50
CA SER A 59 -3.95 -22.06 8.38
C SER A 59 -2.95 -21.20 7.63
N ASP A 60 -3.37 -20.52 6.57
CA ASP A 60 -2.51 -19.63 5.79
C ASP A 60 -2.06 -18.44 6.65
N TYR A 61 -3.01 -17.78 7.33
CA TYR A 61 -2.68 -16.72 8.29
C TYR A 61 -1.67 -17.17 9.35
N ARG A 62 -1.82 -18.38 9.92
CA ARG A 62 -0.85 -18.91 10.88
C ARG A 62 0.56 -19.10 10.28
N ARG A 63 0.64 -19.60 9.04
CA ARG A 63 1.95 -19.74 8.35
C ARG A 63 2.59 -18.38 8.14
N TRP A 64 1.82 -17.40 7.67
CA TRP A 64 2.33 -16.06 7.37
C TRP A 64 2.68 -15.26 8.63
N LEU A 65 1.92 -15.39 9.71
CA LEU A 65 2.30 -14.85 11.03
C LEU A 65 3.61 -15.46 11.52
N ALA A 66 3.79 -16.77 11.38
CA ALA A 66 5.05 -17.43 11.71
C ALA A 66 6.21 -16.89 10.85
N PHE A 67 5.99 -16.71 9.54
CA PHE A 67 6.98 -16.10 8.65
C PHE A 67 7.34 -14.67 9.08
N ALA A 68 6.36 -13.83 9.39
CA ALA A 68 6.57 -12.48 9.91
C ALA A 68 7.46 -12.47 11.17
N ARG A 69 7.28 -13.45 12.08
CA ARG A 69 8.19 -13.64 13.23
C ARG A 69 9.61 -14.01 12.82
N THR A 70 9.79 -14.86 11.80
CA THR A 70 11.13 -15.27 11.35
C THR A 70 11.95 -14.09 10.85
N ILE A 71 11.33 -13.13 10.18
CA ILE A 71 11.96 -11.89 9.71
C ILE A 71 11.97 -10.78 10.76
N ARG A 72 11.51 -11.08 11.99
CA ARG A 72 11.47 -10.16 13.14
C ARG A 72 10.60 -8.91 12.90
N ALA A 73 9.55 -9.06 12.09
CA ALA A 73 8.51 -8.05 11.97
C ALA A 73 7.82 -7.91 13.34
N ASN A 74 7.63 -6.67 13.80
CA ASN A 74 6.94 -6.38 15.06
C ASN A 74 5.51 -5.88 14.86
N ALA A 75 5.09 -5.65 13.62
CA ALA A 75 3.75 -5.23 13.29
C ALA A 75 3.27 -5.82 11.96
N ILE A 76 1.95 -5.94 11.83
CA ILE A 76 1.27 -6.25 10.58
C ILE A 76 0.20 -5.18 10.33
N ARG A 77 0.08 -4.72 9.09
CA ARG A 77 -1.06 -3.94 8.61
C ARG A 77 -1.94 -4.79 7.71
N VAL A 78 -3.25 -4.60 7.84
CA VAL A 78 -4.26 -5.11 6.90
C VAL A 78 -5.06 -3.93 6.37
N TYR A 79 -5.35 -3.91 5.06
CA TYR A 79 -5.94 -2.77 4.34
C TYR A 79 -7.42 -2.55 4.66
N ALA A 80 -8.15 -3.65 4.83
CA ALA A 80 -9.56 -3.63 5.18
C ALA A 80 -9.81 -4.66 6.29
N LEU A 81 -11.06 -4.78 6.71
CA LEU A 81 -11.43 -5.81 7.66
C LEU A 81 -11.24 -7.20 7.02
N HIS A 82 -10.39 -8.03 7.61
CA HIS A 82 -10.23 -9.42 7.21
C HIS A 82 -11.32 -10.31 7.83
N PRO A 83 -11.45 -11.59 7.41
CA PRO A 83 -12.35 -12.54 8.06
C PRO A 83 -11.98 -12.78 9.53
N PRO A 84 -12.94 -13.23 10.37
CA PRO A 84 -12.70 -13.56 11.78
C PRO A 84 -11.49 -14.49 12.02
N GLU A 85 -11.18 -15.35 11.06
CA GLU A 85 -10.06 -16.29 11.04
C GLU A 85 -8.70 -15.62 11.22
N PHE A 86 -8.50 -14.43 10.61
CA PHE A 86 -7.28 -13.65 10.76
C PHE A 86 -7.08 -13.21 12.21
N TYR A 87 -8.10 -12.58 12.79
CA TYR A 87 -8.04 -12.06 14.16
C TYR A 87 -7.89 -13.18 15.18
N GLN A 88 -8.51 -14.33 14.95
CA GLN A 88 -8.30 -15.51 15.77
C GLN A 88 -6.86 -16.05 15.63
N ALA A 89 -6.30 -16.09 14.42
CA ALA A 89 -4.91 -16.50 14.20
C ALA A 89 -3.91 -15.55 14.88
N LEU A 90 -4.10 -14.23 14.75
CA LEU A 90 -3.28 -13.21 15.42
C LEU A 90 -3.36 -13.34 16.94
N LYS A 91 -4.57 -13.55 17.47
CA LYS A 91 -4.75 -13.75 18.91
C LYS A 91 -4.02 -15.01 19.40
N ASP A 92 -4.22 -16.15 18.73
CA ASP A 92 -3.56 -17.41 19.09
C ASP A 92 -2.03 -17.25 19.09
N ASP A 93 -1.49 -16.59 18.06
CA ASP A 93 -0.06 -16.38 17.89
C ASP A 93 0.50 -15.45 18.99
N ASN A 94 -0.19 -14.36 19.32
CA ASN A 94 0.25 -13.46 20.39
C ASN A 94 0.06 -14.05 21.80
N ASP A 95 -0.96 -14.87 22.03
CA ASP A 95 -1.14 -15.62 23.28
C ASP A 95 0.01 -16.64 23.49
N ALA A 96 0.50 -17.24 22.40
CA ALA A 96 1.66 -18.14 22.42
C ALA A 96 3.00 -17.40 22.62
N HIS A 97 3.05 -16.10 22.32
CA HIS A 97 4.25 -15.26 22.41
C HIS A 97 4.03 -13.99 23.26
N PRO A 98 3.67 -14.13 24.56
CA PRO A 98 3.21 -13.02 25.38
C PRO A 98 4.32 -12.00 25.72
N SER A 99 5.60 -12.26 25.44
CA SER A 99 6.69 -11.30 25.63
C SER A 99 7.02 -10.49 24.38
N ASP A 100 6.56 -10.92 23.19
CA ASP A 100 6.94 -10.37 21.90
C ASP A 100 5.75 -10.43 20.92
N PRO A 101 4.70 -9.62 21.15
CA PRO A 101 3.51 -9.65 20.31
C PRO A 101 3.78 -8.99 18.96
N ILE A 102 3.13 -9.50 17.91
CA ILE A 102 2.96 -8.77 16.65
C ILE A 102 1.83 -7.77 16.87
N TRP A 103 2.13 -6.49 16.65
CA TRP A 103 1.16 -5.41 16.75
C TRP A 103 0.34 -5.27 15.46
N LEU A 104 -0.92 -4.86 15.58
CA LEU A 104 -1.82 -4.66 14.46
C LEU A 104 -1.92 -3.17 14.13
N PHE A 105 -1.77 -2.81 12.86
CA PHE A 105 -2.37 -1.61 12.30
C PHE A 105 -3.59 -2.02 11.50
N GLN A 106 -4.77 -1.59 11.93
CA GLN A 106 -6.01 -1.91 11.24
C GLN A 106 -6.40 -0.69 10.39
N GLU A 107 -6.39 -0.87 9.08
CA GLU A 107 -6.94 0.12 8.18
C GLU A 107 -8.45 -0.05 8.00
N VAL A 108 -9.14 1.05 7.78
CA VAL A 108 -10.54 1.11 7.38
C VAL A 108 -10.56 1.80 6.02
N TRP A 109 -10.55 0.97 4.97
CA TRP A 109 -10.57 1.43 3.58
C TRP A 109 -11.95 1.96 3.17
N THR A 110 -11.97 2.85 2.18
CA THR A 110 -13.20 3.38 1.58
C THR A 110 -13.01 3.67 0.09
N GLU A 111 -14.09 3.55 -0.67
CA GLU A 111 -14.18 4.02 -2.06
C GLU A 111 -14.14 5.55 -2.14
N LEU A 112 -14.06 6.08 -3.37
CA LEU A 112 -14.31 7.49 -3.62
C LEU A 112 -15.81 7.82 -3.57
N PRO A 113 -16.18 9.01 -3.04
CA PRO A 113 -17.57 9.47 -3.12
C PRO A 113 -17.97 9.68 -4.58
N ALA A 114 -19.23 9.35 -4.94
CA ALA A 114 -19.70 9.37 -6.33
C ALA A 114 -19.56 10.72 -7.07
N LYS A 115 -19.44 11.83 -6.35
CA LYS A 115 -19.21 13.18 -6.89
C LYS A 115 -17.86 13.76 -6.50
N ASN A 116 -16.96 12.94 -5.98
CA ASN A 116 -15.65 13.35 -5.50
C ASN A 116 -15.71 14.39 -4.36
N ASP A 117 -16.83 14.46 -3.65
CA ASP A 117 -17.04 15.33 -2.48
C ASP A 117 -17.13 14.50 -1.21
N PHE A 118 -16.09 14.57 -0.37
CA PHE A 118 -16.01 13.81 0.87
C PHE A 118 -17.04 14.27 1.93
N TRP A 119 -17.61 15.47 1.80
CA TRP A 119 -18.68 15.94 2.67
C TRP A 119 -20.08 15.45 2.28
N ASP A 120 -20.20 14.59 1.26
CA ASP A 120 -21.47 13.94 0.94
C ASP A 120 -22.00 13.17 2.18
N PRO A 121 -23.22 13.48 2.65
CA PRO A 121 -23.74 12.86 3.87
C PRO A 121 -24.02 11.36 3.76
N GLY A 122 -24.22 10.83 2.55
CA GLY A 122 -24.37 9.39 2.31
C GLY A 122 -23.03 8.70 2.49
N PHE A 123 -22.01 9.20 1.79
CA PHE A 123 -20.63 8.73 1.89
C PHE A 123 -20.12 8.74 3.33
N GLY A 124 -20.24 9.86 4.05
CA GLY A 124 -19.78 9.97 5.43
C GLY A 124 -20.47 8.94 6.36
N LYS A 125 -21.77 8.66 6.17
CA LYS A 125 -22.47 7.65 6.97
C LYS A 125 -22.02 6.22 6.69
N GLU A 126 -21.72 5.92 5.43
CA GLU A 126 -21.19 4.62 5.00
C GLU A 126 -19.78 4.40 5.57
N PHE A 127 -18.90 5.39 5.46
CA PHE A 127 -17.56 5.29 6.02
C PHE A 127 -17.57 5.18 7.55
N GLU A 128 -18.39 5.97 8.24
CA GLU A 128 -18.61 5.82 9.67
C GLU A 128 -19.17 4.42 10.04
N ALA A 129 -19.92 3.75 9.15
CA ALA A 129 -20.40 2.38 9.37
C ALA A 129 -19.29 1.34 9.23
N GLU A 130 -18.36 1.52 8.28
CA GLU A 130 -17.16 0.70 8.17
C GLU A 130 -16.27 0.87 9.41
N ILE A 131 -16.07 2.11 9.88
CA ILE A 131 -15.33 2.39 11.12
C ILE A 131 -15.96 1.67 12.32
N ARG A 132 -17.29 1.75 12.49
CA ARG A 132 -17.98 1.03 13.58
C ARG A 132 -17.78 -0.48 13.49
N SER A 133 -17.92 -1.04 12.29
CA SER A 133 -17.76 -2.48 12.04
C SER A 133 -16.34 -2.94 12.37
N ALA A 134 -15.33 -2.16 11.98
CA ALA A 134 -13.94 -2.44 12.29
C ALA A 134 -13.64 -2.38 13.78
N VAL A 135 -14.08 -1.31 14.47
CA VAL A 135 -13.91 -1.19 15.92
C VAL A 135 -14.59 -2.35 16.65
N ASP A 136 -15.84 -2.69 16.30
CA ASP A 136 -16.54 -3.80 16.95
C ASP A 136 -15.89 -5.17 16.67
N ALA A 137 -15.30 -5.35 15.48
CA ALA A 137 -14.61 -6.58 15.10
C ALA A 137 -13.30 -6.76 15.86
N ILE A 138 -12.47 -5.72 15.97
CA ILE A 138 -11.19 -5.73 16.71
C ILE A 138 -11.40 -6.04 18.21
N HIS A 139 -12.51 -5.58 18.78
CA HIS A 139 -12.89 -5.87 20.17
C HIS A 139 -13.59 -7.24 20.34
N GLY A 140 -13.71 -8.04 19.27
CA GLY A 140 -14.34 -9.35 19.29
C GLY A 140 -15.84 -9.31 19.64
N LYS A 141 -16.55 -8.25 19.19
CA LYS A 141 -17.98 -8.01 19.47
C LYS A 141 -18.84 -7.80 18.22
N ALA A 142 -18.32 -8.03 17.02
CA ALA A 142 -19.07 -7.89 15.78
C ALA A 142 -19.72 -9.21 15.31
N VAL A 143 -20.90 -9.07 14.72
CA VAL A 143 -21.55 -10.07 13.85
C VAL A 143 -21.91 -9.36 12.57
N LEU A 144 -21.17 -9.64 11.50
CA LEU A 144 -21.34 -8.96 10.22
C LEU A 144 -22.02 -9.92 9.23
N ALA A 145 -23.09 -9.43 8.60
CA ALA A 145 -23.78 -10.17 7.55
C ALA A 145 -22.95 -10.12 6.25
N PRO A 146 -22.99 -11.18 5.42
CA PRO A 146 -22.35 -11.17 4.11
C PRO A 146 -22.78 -9.99 3.24
N ARG A 147 -21.80 -9.27 2.69
CA ARG A 147 -21.98 -8.26 1.64
C ARG A 147 -20.85 -8.42 0.61
N PRO A 148 -21.12 -8.26 -0.70
CA PRO A 148 -20.07 -8.29 -1.72
C PRO A 148 -18.91 -7.35 -1.36
N GLY A 149 -17.68 -7.83 -1.53
CA GLY A 149 -16.47 -7.05 -1.24
C GLY A 149 -16.15 -6.86 0.25
N HIS A 150 -16.95 -7.40 1.17
CA HIS A 150 -16.75 -7.20 2.62
C HIS A 150 -16.64 -8.51 3.39
N ALA A 151 -15.70 -8.56 4.33
CA ALA A 151 -15.57 -9.68 5.24
C ALA A 151 -16.82 -9.80 6.12
N ALA A 152 -17.18 -11.04 6.44
CA ALA A 152 -18.39 -11.35 7.18
C ALA A 152 -18.15 -12.44 8.21
N GLY A 153 -19.12 -12.62 9.09
CA GLY A 153 -19.10 -13.66 10.12
C GLY A 153 -19.07 -13.10 11.53
N ARG A 154 -18.73 -13.98 12.48
CA ARG A 154 -18.76 -13.67 13.91
C ARG A 154 -17.35 -13.43 14.43
N TYR A 155 -17.07 -12.19 14.81
CA TYR A 155 -15.80 -11.79 15.40
C TYR A 155 -15.86 -12.01 16.90
N THR A 156 -15.13 -13.00 17.41
CA THR A 156 -15.05 -13.32 18.85
C THR A 156 -13.66 -13.16 19.45
N ALA A 157 -12.65 -13.00 18.61
CA ALA A 157 -11.28 -12.77 19.04
C ALA A 157 -11.11 -11.29 19.40
N ASP A 158 -10.97 -11.00 20.69
CA ASP A 158 -10.57 -9.68 21.15
C ASP A 158 -9.06 -9.51 20.94
N VAL A 159 -8.71 -8.72 19.91
CA VAL A 159 -7.32 -8.36 19.56
C VAL A 159 -7.03 -6.88 19.85
N SER A 160 -7.96 -6.15 20.47
CA SER A 160 -7.75 -4.75 20.82
C SER A 160 -6.50 -4.52 21.70
N PRO A 161 -6.08 -5.44 22.60
CA PRO A 161 -4.80 -5.28 23.33
C PRO A 161 -3.54 -5.29 22.45
N TYR A 162 -3.65 -5.74 21.20
CA TYR A 162 -2.55 -5.81 20.23
C TYR A 162 -2.68 -4.75 19.13
N LEU A 163 -3.64 -3.84 19.21
CA LEU A 163 -3.79 -2.74 18.25
C LEU A 163 -2.76 -1.64 18.55
N ALA A 164 -1.91 -1.33 17.56
CA ALA A 164 -0.99 -0.19 17.61
C ALA A 164 -1.64 1.10 17.09
N GLY A 165 -2.51 1.00 16.10
CA GLY A 165 -3.29 2.14 15.64
C GLY A 165 -4.25 1.83 14.50
N TRP A 166 -5.19 2.75 14.32
CA TRP A 166 -6.12 2.81 13.21
C TRP A 166 -5.54 3.64 12.06
N LEU A 167 -5.78 3.20 10.83
CA LEU A 167 -5.51 3.97 9.61
C LEU A 167 -6.84 4.17 8.89
N LEU A 168 -7.24 5.43 8.67
CA LEU A 168 -8.52 5.73 8.03
C LEU A 168 -8.31 6.09 6.56
N GLY A 169 -9.06 5.44 5.69
CA GLY A 169 -9.16 5.77 4.28
C GLY A 169 -8.21 5.02 3.38
N ARG A 170 -7.98 5.60 2.21
CA ARG A 170 -7.06 5.16 1.15
C ARG A 170 -6.13 6.31 0.77
N GLU A 171 -5.24 6.08 -0.19
CA GLU A 171 -4.54 7.17 -0.89
C GLU A 171 -5.60 8.10 -1.53
N TRP A 172 -5.73 9.33 -1.01
CA TRP A 172 -6.78 10.23 -1.48
C TRP A 172 -6.42 10.80 -2.84
N GLU A 173 -7.35 10.77 -3.80
CA GLU A 173 -7.06 11.34 -5.12
C GLU A 173 -6.98 12.87 -5.06
N PRO A 174 -5.92 13.50 -5.61
CA PRO A 174 -5.80 14.96 -5.66
C PRO A 174 -7.03 15.65 -6.27
N TYR A 175 -7.63 15.06 -7.32
CA TYR A 175 -8.82 15.64 -7.94
C TYR A 175 -10.05 15.62 -7.03
N ALA A 176 -10.19 14.61 -6.15
CA ALA A 176 -11.30 14.55 -5.21
C ALA A 176 -11.10 15.49 -4.03
N VAL A 177 -9.86 15.64 -3.56
CA VAL A 177 -9.50 16.67 -2.59
C VAL A 177 -9.82 18.06 -3.15
N ARG A 178 -9.44 18.35 -4.41
CA ARG A 178 -9.79 19.59 -5.09
C ARG A 178 -11.28 19.87 -5.09
N VAL A 179 -12.09 18.93 -5.58
CA VAL A 179 -13.54 19.07 -5.66
C VAL A 179 -14.14 19.34 -4.28
N THR A 180 -13.71 18.61 -3.26
CA THR A 180 -14.15 18.79 -1.87
C THR A 180 -13.80 20.19 -1.34
N GLN A 181 -12.59 20.67 -1.59
CA GLN A 181 -12.16 22.00 -1.13
C GLN A 181 -12.87 23.15 -1.85
N GLU A 182 -13.11 23.01 -3.16
CA GLU A 182 -13.85 23.99 -3.97
C GLU A 182 -15.33 24.04 -3.61
N ALA A 183 -15.93 22.90 -3.26
CA ALA A 183 -17.33 22.82 -2.85
C ALA A 183 -17.56 23.41 -1.44
N HIS A 184 -16.57 23.32 -0.56
CA HIS A 184 -16.70 23.68 0.86
C HIS A 184 -15.63 24.70 1.36
N PRO A 185 -15.40 25.83 0.67
CA PRO A 185 -14.29 26.74 0.98
C PRO A 185 -14.40 27.42 2.36
N ALA A 186 -15.61 27.48 2.92
CA ALA A 186 -15.85 28.03 4.25
C ALA A 186 -15.49 27.05 5.39
N MET A 187 -15.32 25.76 5.10
CA MET A 187 -15.02 24.73 6.09
C MET A 187 -13.52 24.70 6.40
N THR A 188 -13.11 25.58 7.30
CA THR A 188 -11.70 25.73 7.71
C THR A 188 -11.45 25.38 9.17
N LYS A 189 -12.50 25.01 9.90
CA LYS A 189 -12.46 24.64 11.31
C LYS A 189 -13.35 23.44 11.60
N PHE A 190 -12.84 22.53 12.42
CA PHE A 190 -13.59 21.41 12.98
C PHE A 190 -13.26 21.28 14.48
N GLN A 191 -14.25 20.91 15.28
CA GLN A 191 -14.07 20.71 16.72
C GLN A 191 -14.88 19.52 17.19
N GLY A 192 -14.20 18.40 17.41
CA GLY A 192 -14.73 17.18 17.99
C GLY A 192 -14.47 17.06 19.49
N SER A 193 -14.59 15.84 20.00
CA SER A 193 -14.33 15.48 21.40
C SER A 193 -12.83 15.27 21.70
N TYR A 194 -12.10 14.77 20.69
CA TYR A 194 -10.71 14.32 20.74
C TYR A 194 -9.85 14.96 19.66
N PHE A 195 -10.43 15.43 18.55
CA PHE A 195 -9.69 16.08 17.47
C PHE A 195 -10.27 17.46 17.13
N ALA A 196 -9.41 18.36 16.66
CA ALA A 196 -9.81 19.66 16.15
C ALA A 196 -8.91 20.10 14.99
N VAL A 197 -9.46 20.96 14.14
CA VAL A 197 -8.75 21.65 13.05
C VAL A 197 -9.05 23.13 13.21
N ASP A 198 -8.03 23.98 13.16
CA ASP A 198 -8.18 25.44 13.23
C ASP A 198 -7.32 26.09 12.14
N GLY A 199 -7.94 26.50 11.04
CA GLY A 199 -7.25 27.09 9.89
C GLY A 199 -6.76 26.08 8.85
N GLY A 200 -7.43 24.92 8.73
CA GLY A 200 -7.19 23.94 7.66
C GLY A 200 -8.14 24.13 6.47
N THR A 201 -8.15 23.15 5.56
CA THR A 201 -9.04 23.03 4.41
C THR A 201 -10.26 22.19 4.74
N ALA A 202 -11.21 22.13 3.80
CA ALA A 202 -12.39 21.27 3.93
C ALA A 202 -12.01 19.79 4.08
N MET A 203 -10.94 19.35 3.41
CA MET A 203 -10.47 17.97 3.49
C MET A 203 -9.91 17.66 4.88
N GLU A 204 -9.08 18.54 5.43
CA GLU A 204 -8.54 18.36 6.78
C GLU A 204 -9.64 18.41 7.85
N CYS A 205 -10.65 19.27 7.68
CA CYS A 205 -11.81 19.30 8.57
C CYS A 205 -12.63 18.00 8.51
N TRP A 206 -12.80 17.42 7.31
CA TRP A 206 -13.49 16.15 7.14
C TRP A 206 -12.70 15.00 7.78
N LEU A 207 -11.39 14.91 7.52
CA LEU A 207 -10.52 13.92 8.15
C LEU A 207 -10.51 14.07 9.68
N GLY A 208 -10.44 15.31 10.19
CA GLY A 208 -10.57 15.59 11.61
C GLY A 208 -11.87 15.05 12.21
N ARG A 209 -12.97 15.10 11.46
CA ARG A 209 -14.28 14.53 11.83
C ARG A 209 -14.23 13.00 11.90
N GLU A 210 -13.65 12.34 10.91
CA GLU A 210 -13.58 10.87 10.87
C GLU A 210 -12.64 10.32 11.95
N LEU A 211 -11.49 10.98 12.19
CA LEU A 211 -10.59 10.66 13.30
C LEU A 211 -11.30 10.78 14.65
N ASP A 212 -12.07 11.86 14.84
CA ASP A 212 -12.88 12.06 16.06
C ASP A 212 -13.97 11.02 16.21
N PHE A 213 -14.61 10.63 15.11
CA PHE A 213 -15.64 9.61 15.10
C PHE A 213 -15.07 8.26 15.54
N ALA A 214 -13.97 7.81 14.95
CA ALA A 214 -13.30 6.55 15.31
C ALA A 214 -12.93 6.50 16.81
N ALA A 215 -12.21 7.53 17.28
CA ALA A 215 -11.81 7.63 18.68
C ALA A 215 -13.01 7.73 19.63
N SER A 216 -14.04 8.49 19.25
CA SER A 216 -15.26 8.67 20.05
C SER A 216 -16.07 7.39 20.14
N TYR A 217 -16.20 6.62 19.06
CA TYR A 217 -16.96 5.39 19.07
C TYR A 217 -16.28 4.35 19.96
N GLU A 218 -14.97 4.12 19.78
CA GLU A 218 -14.19 3.19 20.59
C GLU A 218 -14.27 3.57 22.08
N ALA A 219 -14.05 4.86 22.38
CA ALA A 219 -14.09 5.37 23.75
C ALA A 219 -15.45 5.18 24.42
N LYS A 220 -16.54 5.54 23.74
CA LYS A 220 -17.90 5.43 24.31
C LYS A 220 -18.34 3.99 24.47
N ARG A 221 -17.99 3.12 23.53
CA ARG A 221 -18.49 1.74 23.48
C ARG A 221 -17.67 0.77 24.33
N TYR A 222 -16.36 1.01 24.43
CA TYR A 222 -15.40 0.08 25.05
C TYR A 222 -14.55 0.72 26.16
N GLY A 223 -14.64 2.03 26.38
CA GLY A 223 -13.87 2.72 27.41
C GLY A 223 -12.37 2.79 27.11
N MET A 224 -11.99 2.60 25.84
CA MET A 224 -10.60 2.63 25.35
C MET A 224 -10.53 3.44 24.05
N ALA A 225 -9.36 3.97 23.73
CA ALA A 225 -9.11 4.58 22.43
C ALA A 225 -7.64 4.35 22.07
N HIS A 226 -7.38 3.93 20.84
CA HIS A 226 -6.02 3.75 20.32
C HIS A 226 -5.54 4.96 19.53
N ALA A 227 -4.26 4.94 19.12
CA ALA A 227 -3.78 5.89 18.15
C ALA A 227 -4.58 5.75 16.84
N VAL A 228 -4.87 6.86 16.19
CA VAL A 228 -5.58 6.90 14.91
C VAL A 228 -4.84 7.86 13.98
N SER A 229 -4.81 7.55 12.69
CA SER A 229 -4.30 8.38 11.62
C SER A 229 -5.17 8.20 10.38
N PHE A 230 -4.90 8.96 9.32
CA PHE A 230 -5.45 8.74 7.99
C PHE A 230 -4.34 8.41 7.02
N VAL A 231 -4.65 7.63 5.99
CA VAL A 231 -3.71 7.33 4.90
C VAL A 231 -3.46 8.60 4.08
N ASN A 232 -2.20 8.86 3.73
CA ASN A 232 -1.83 9.92 2.82
C ASN A 232 -0.72 9.43 1.89
N TRP A 233 -0.36 10.21 0.88
CA TRP A 233 0.68 9.87 -0.08
C TRP A 233 1.31 11.15 -0.66
N PRO A 234 2.50 11.06 -1.29
CA PRO A 234 3.29 12.23 -1.68
C PRO A 234 2.55 13.25 -2.55
N THR A 235 1.62 12.82 -3.41
CA THR A 235 0.91 13.75 -4.30
C THR A 235 -0.01 14.75 -3.57
N LEU A 236 -0.16 14.57 -2.25
CA LEU A 236 -0.94 15.42 -1.34
C LEU A 236 -0.11 15.86 -0.14
N ASP A 237 1.21 15.76 -0.23
CA ASP A 237 2.08 16.23 0.82
C ASP A 237 2.05 17.77 0.92
N PRO A 238 2.52 18.35 2.05
CA PRO A 238 2.45 19.79 2.28
C PRO A 238 3.65 20.56 1.71
N MET A 239 4.57 19.89 1.01
CA MET A 239 5.78 20.49 0.48
C MET A 239 5.49 21.20 -0.85
N ARG A 240 6.51 21.78 -1.46
CA ARG A 240 6.43 22.41 -2.77
C ARG A 240 7.57 21.90 -3.62
N HIS A 241 7.22 21.40 -4.79
CA HIS A 241 8.11 20.68 -5.67
C HIS A 241 8.41 21.53 -6.91
N PRO A 242 9.64 22.07 -7.05
CA PRO A 242 9.97 22.97 -8.16
C PRO A 242 9.88 22.31 -9.54
N THR A 243 9.87 20.98 -9.60
CA THR A 243 9.70 20.23 -10.86
C THR A 243 8.24 20.02 -11.27
N GLU A 244 7.28 20.23 -10.37
CA GLU A 244 5.83 20.18 -10.63
C GLU A 244 5.23 21.55 -10.98
N ALA A 245 6.04 22.42 -11.57
CA ALA A 245 5.63 23.74 -12.04
C ALA A 245 5.74 23.86 -13.56
N GLU A 246 4.70 24.38 -14.21
CA GLU A 246 4.78 24.85 -15.59
C GLU A 246 5.91 25.87 -15.77
N ARG A 247 6.37 26.00 -17.02
CA ARG A 247 7.31 27.04 -17.42
C ARG A 247 6.72 28.44 -17.15
N GLY A 248 7.18 29.07 -16.07
CA GLY A 248 6.64 30.34 -15.57
C GLY A 248 6.22 30.32 -14.10
N GLY A 249 6.31 29.17 -13.42
CA GLY A 249 6.08 29.05 -11.98
C GLY A 249 4.61 28.87 -11.58
N LYS A 250 3.75 28.52 -12.54
CA LYS A 250 2.38 28.07 -12.24
C LYS A 250 2.41 26.56 -11.94
N PRO A 251 1.52 26.04 -11.09
CA PRO A 251 1.40 24.60 -10.89
C PRO A 251 1.09 23.87 -12.22
N ALA A 252 1.72 22.71 -12.46
CA ALA A 252 1.55 21.92 -13.68
C ALA A 252 0.13 21.35 -13.82
N GLU A 253 -0.39 21.21 -15.06
CA GLU A 253 -1.76 20.73 -15.31
C GLU A 253 -2.03 19.29 -14.82
N HIS A 254 -0.97 18.50 -14.59
CA HIS A 254 -1.00 17.13 -14.05
C HIS A 254 -0.45 17.14 -12.61
N ASP A 255 -1.21 17.72 -11.69
CA ASP A 255 -0.61 18.33 -10.50
C ASP A 255 -0.49 17.36 -9.31
N GLU A 256 0.67 16.69 -9.21
CA GLU A 256 1.08 15.90 -8.05
C GLU A 256 1.55 16.81 -6.88
N ASP A 257 1.46 18.15 -7.00
CA ASP A 257 1.75 19.15 -5.95
C ASP A 257 0.69 20.28 -5.86
N ALA A 258 -0.46 20.18 -6.56
CA ALA A 258 -1.49 21.24 -6.57
C ALA A 258 -2.09 21.47 -5.19
N TYR A 259 -2.36 20.35 -4.53
CA TYR A 259 -3.20 20.25 -3.36
C TYR A 259 -2.42 19.52 -2.29
N SER A 260 -2.67 19.93 -1.06
CA SER A 260 -2.02 19.34 0.09
C SER A 260 -3.09 18.95 1.09
N VAL A 261 -2.89 17.81 1.74
CA VAL A 261 -3.61 17.40 2.93
C VAL A 261 -2.56 17.27 4.02
N ASN A 262 -2.49 18.25 4.91
CA ASN A 262 -1.41 18.35 5.88
C ASN A 262 -1.84 17.77 7.24
N PRO A 263 -1.28 16.62 7.67
CA PRO A 263 -1.64 16.00 8.95
C PRO A 263 -1.39 16.91 10.14
N SER A 264 -0.45 17.86 10.05
CA SER A 264 -0.12 18.82 11.11
C SER A 264 -1.21 19.88 11.35
N GLN A 265 -2.20 20.00 10.44
CA GLN A 265 -3.38 20.86 10.64
C GLN A 265 -4.41 20.23 11.60
N VAL A 266 -4.33 18.92 11.82
CA VAL A 266 -5.18 18.21 12.78
C VAL A 266 -4.49 18.15 14.13
N ARG A 267 -5.20 18.61 15.17
CA ARG A 267 -4.70 18.63 16.55
C ARG A 267 -5.44 17.62 17.41
N LEU A 268 -4.67 16.75 18.05
CA LEU A 268 -5.17 15.92 19.14
C LEU A 268 -5.47 16.79 20.37
N LEU A 269 -6.71 16.70 20.85
CA LEU A 269 -7.17 17.31 22.09
C LEU A 269 -6.84 16.41 23.26
N LYS A 270 -6.65 17.01 24.44
CA LYS A 270 -6.40 16.25 25.66
C LYS A 270 -7.68 15.52 26.07
N GLY A 271 -7.77 14.23 25.73
CA GLY A 271 -8.87 13.37 26.18
C GLY A 271 -8.89 13.21 27.72
N PRO A 272 -10.04 12.82 28.30
CA PRO A 272 -10.11 12.51 29.72
C PRO A 272 -9.17 11.35 30.07
N TRP A 273 -8.73 11.29 31.32
CA TRP A 273 -8.09 10.09 31.85
C TRP A 273 -9.15 8.96 31.93
N PRO A 274 -8.83 7.68 31.60
CA PRO A 274 -7.52 7.15 31.22
C PRO A 274 -7.21 7.17 29.71
N LEU A 275 -8.14 7.58 28.85
CA LEU A 275 -7.96 7.56 27.38
C LEU A 275 -6.72 8.32 26.91
N SER A 276 -6.36 9.41 27.59
CA SER A 276 -5.13 10.17 27.31
C SER A 276 -3.81 9.39 27.43
N LYS A 277 -3.84 8.13 27.91
CA LYS A 277 -2.67 7.25 27.92
C LYS A 277 -2.42 6.54 26.60
N THR A 278 -3.49 6.14 25.91
CA THR A 278 -3.47 5.22 24.75
C THR A 278 -3.87 5.92 23.46
N LEU A 279 -4.77 6.91 23.54
CA LEU A 279 -5.15 7.74 22.39
C LEU A 279 -3.95 8.56 21.95
N GLY A 280 -3.69 8.53 20.65
CA GLY A 280 -2.60 9.24 20.01
C GLY A 280 -2.96 9.62 18.58
N TYR A 281 -2.09 10.42 17.98
CA TYR A 281 -2.20 10.84 16.58
C TYR A 281 -0.82 10.75 15.95
N PHE A 282 -0.76 10.34 14.69
CA PHE A 282 0.48 10.17 13.94
C PHE A 282 0.24 10.48 12.46
N SER A 283 1.31 10.77 11.72
CA SER A 283 1.26 10.94 10.27
C SER A 283 1.54 9.60 9.60
N ASN A 284 0.75 9.26 8.60
CA ASN A 284 0.94 8.04 7.79
C ASN A 284 1.03 8.42 6.31
N TYR A 285 2.09 7.97 5.64
CA TYR A 285 2.28 8.16 4.20
C TYR A 285 2.67 6.87 3.51
N HIS A 286 2.14 6.59 2.32
CA HIS A 286 2.65 5.56 1.43
C HIS A 286 3.72 6.19 0.54
N VAL A 287 4.98 5.77 0.69
CA VAL A 287 6.11 6.45 0.03
C VAL A 287 7.02 5.42 -0.61
N TYR A 288 6.97 5.38 -1.94
CA TYR A 288 7.79 4.55 -2.78
C TYR A 288 8.96 5.35 -3.38
N PRO A 289 10.14 4.75 -3.61
CA PRO A 289 11.35 5.51 -3.95
C PRO A 289 11.39 6.06 -5.39
N TYR A 290 10.44 5.64 -6.24
CA TYR A 290 10.42 5.93 -7.66
C TYR A 290 9.26 6.83 -8.09
N TYR A 291 8.31 7.14 -7.21
CA TYR A 291 7.12 7.93 -7.52
C TYR A 291 6.70 8.76 -6.30
N PRO A 292 6.21 10.01 -6.46
CA PRO A 292 6.12 10.84 -7.66
C PRO A 292 7.42 11.18 -8.37
N ASP A 293 7.30 11.74 -9.58
CA ASP A 293 8.46 12.12 -10.39
C ASP A 293 9.31 13.21 -9.73
N PHE A 294 8.68 14.14 -9.01
CA PHE A 294 9.41 15.15 -8.23
C PHE A 294 10.42 14.56 -7.25
N MET A 295 10.19 13.34 -6.73
CA MET A 295 11.15 12.69 -5.83
C MET A 295 12.48 12.44 -6.54
N ASN A 296 12.41 12.12 -7.83
CA ASN A 296 13.56 11.82 -8.67
C ASN A 296 14.15 13.08 -9.33
N LEU A 297 13.30 14.04 -9.67
CA LEU A 297 13.66 15.19 -10.49
C LEU A 297 14.06 16.42 -9.65
N ASP A 298 13.56 16.57 -8.43
CA ASP A 298 13.86 17.74 -7.62
C ASP A 298 15.37 17.82 -7.30
N PRO A 299 16.02 18.95 -7.63
CA PRO A 299 17.47 19.08 -7.49
C PRO A 299 17.90 19.00 -6.02
N GLY A 300 17.03 19.39 -5.08
CA GLY A 300 17.28 19.30 -3.65
C GLY A 300 17.55 17.86 -3.19
N TYR A 301 16.74 16.90 -3.67
CA TYR A 301 16.86 15.50 -3.26
C TYR A 301 18.06 14.79 -3.91
N ALA A 302 18.46 15.18 -5.12
CA ALA A 302 19.65 14.65 -5.80
C ALA A 302 20.97 14.87 -5.02
N HIS A 303 21.02 15.88 -4.15
CA HIS A 303 22.18 16.16 -3.31
C HIS A 303 22.22 15.36 -2.01
N TYR A 304 21.13 14.72 -1.63
CA TYR A 304 21.06 13.97 -0.38
C TYR A 304 21.89 12.69 -0.44
N ARG A 305 22.46 12.31 0.71
CA ARG A 305 23.30 11.13 0.85
C ARG A 305 22.86 10.33 2.06
N ASP A 306 22.57 9.05 1.85
CA ASP A 306 22.43 8.08 2.93
C ASP A 306 23.79 7.42 3.23
N LYS A 307 23.80 6.36 4.04
CA LYS A 307 25.03 5.62 4.36
C LYS A 307 25.58 4.76 3.21
N HIS A 308 24.80 4.57 2.14
CA HIS A 308 25.14 3.78 0.95
C HIS A 308 25.55 4.65 -0.25
N GLY A 309 25.27 5.96 -0.23
CA GLY A 309 25.67 6.91 -1.27
C GLY A 309 24.57 7.93 -1.58
N ALA A 310 24.41 8.27 -2.86
CA ALA A 310 23.30 9.12 -3.32
C ALA A 310 21.95 8.45 -3.05
N CYS A 311 20.99 9.20 -2.51
CA CYS A 311 19.65 8.70 -2.25
C CYS A 311 18.62 9.82 -2.28
N ASN A 312 17.84 9.91 -3.36
CA ASN A 312 16.76 10.88 -3.46
C ASN A 312 15.64 10.59 -2.45
N TYR A 313 15.30 9.30 -2.28
CA TYR A 313 14.27 8.84 -1.34
C TYR A 313 14.54 9.33 0.10
N ALA A 314 15.76 9.16 0.59
CA ALA A 314 16.14 9.66 1.91
C ALA A 314 16.08 11.19 2.01
N GLY A 315 16.33 11.91 0.90
CA GLY A 315 16.16 13.36 0.82
C GLY A 315 14.71 13.79 0.99
N TYR A 316 13.81 13.15 0.26
CA TYR A 316 12.37 13.36 0.38
C TYR A 316 11.85 13.04 1.78
N LEU A 317 12.24 11.88 2.35
CA LEU A 317 11.83 11.49 3.70
C LEU A 317 12.29 12.48 4.78
N ALA A 318 13.51 13.04 4.65
CA ALA A 318 14.00 14.04 5.57
C ALA A 318 13.17 15.33 5.52
N ASP A 319 12.72 15.73 4.33
CA ASP A 319 11.87 16.90 4.12
C ASP A 319 10.44 16.65 4.65
N LEU A 320 9.86 15.50 4.32
CA LEU A 320 8.55 15.08 4.85
C LEU A 320 8.58 14.99 6.38
N LYS A 321 9.67 14.46 6.96
CA LYS A 321 9.82 14.41 8.42
C LYS A 321 9.94 15.80 9.03
N ALA A 322 10.54 16.75 8.33
CA ALA A 322 10.62 18.14 8.79
C ALA A 322 9.25 18.83 8.85
N HIS A 323 8.32 18.44 7.96
CA HIS A 323 6.94 18.95 7.90
C HIS A 323 5.95 18.22 8.83
N THR A 324 6.35 17.07 9.38
CA THR A 324 5.55 16.25 10.31
C THR A 324 6.13 16.23 11.73
N LYS A 325 6.88 17.28 12.11
CA LYS A 325 7.43 17.43 13.47
C LYS A 325 6.33 17.47 14.52
N GLY A 326 6.55 16.76 15.63
CA GLY A 326 5.59 16.62 16.72
C GLY A 326 4.59 15.46 16.52
N LEU A 327 4.64 14.78 15.38
CA LEU A 327 3.86 13.57 15.08
C LEU A 327 4.83 12.43 14.74
N PRO A 328 4.58 11.19 15.18
CA PRO A 328 5.31 10.05 14.62
C PRO A 328 5.01 9.96 13.13
N LEU A 329 6.04 9.82 12.30
CA LEU A 329 5.86 9.61 10.86
C LEU A 329 6.01 8.12 10.58
N LEU A 330 4.89 7.44 10.32
CA LEU A 330 4.87 6.06 9.86
C LEU A 330 4.84 6.07 8.33
N ILE A 331 5.74 5.33 7.69
CA ILE A 331 5.61 5.05 6.27
C ILE A 331 4.79 3.77 6.11
N GLY A 332 3.51 3.94 5.78
CA GLY A 332 2.49 2.89 5.74
C GLY A 332 2.67 1.88 4.61
N GLU A 333 3.38 2.30 3.57
CA GLU A 333 3.85 1.44 2.48
C GLU A 333 5.18 1.95 1.96
N PHE A 334 6.11 1.04 1.76
CA PHE A 334 7.36 1.24 1.04
C PHE A 334 7.83 -0.11 0.52
N GLY A 335 8.68 -0.13 -0.51
CA GLY A 335 9.27 -1.34 -1.06
C GLY A 335 9.62 -1.20 -2.53
N VAL A 336 10.23 -2.22 -3.11
CA VAL A 336 10.45 -2.35 -4.55
C VAL A 336 10.10 -3.77 -5.03
N PRO A 337 9.61 -3.97 -6.26
CA PRO A 337 9.21 -5.30 -6.72
C PRO A 337 10.28 -6.04 -7.53
N THR A 338 10.12 -7.36 -7.65
CA THR A 338 11.05 -8.30 -8.34
C THR A 338 10.67 -8.59 -9.81
N SER A 339 9.72 -7.85 -10.37
CA SER A 339 9.22 -8.07 -11.73
C SER A 339 10.35 -7.99 -12.78
N ARG A 340 10.15 -8.65 -13.91
CA ARG A 340 11.00 -8.49 -15.10
C ARG A 340 10.77 -7.16 -15.80
N GLY A 341 9.53 -6.67 -15.77
CA GLY A 341 9.17 -5.35 -16.29
C GLY A 341 9.60 -4.25 -15.33
N VAL A 342 9.85 -3.08 -15.87
CA VAL A 342 10.18 -1.86 -15.12
C VAL A 342 9.14 -0.82 -15.49
N ALA A 343 8.23 -0.51 -14.58
CA ALA A 343 7.22 0.52 -14.80
C ALA A 343 7.80 1.92 -14.63
N HIS A 344 8.79 2.10 -13.74
CA HIS A 344 9.37 3.40 -13.46
C HIS A 344 10.85 3.29 -13.10
N LEU A 345 11.67 4.17 -13.67
CA LEU A 345 13.09 4.24 -13.35
C LEU A 345 13.34 5.16 -12.16
N GLN A 346 14.38 4.86 -11.40
CA GLN A 346 14.81 5.62 -10.24
C GLN A 346 16.33 5.87 -10.35
N PRO A 347 16.84 7.10 -10.11
CA PRO A 347 18.22 7.46 -10.42
C PRO A 347 19.33 6.62 -9.75
N GLN A 348 19.02 5.97 -8.63
CA GLN A 348 19.94 5.12 -7.87
C GLN A 348 19.59 3.63 -7.95
N GLY A 349 18.74 3.26 -8.91
CA GLY A 349 18.39 1.87 -9.20
C GLY A 349 17.29 1.30 -8.32
N LEU A 350 16.63 2.10 -7.47
CA LEU A 350 15.46 1.69 -6.67
C LEU A 350 14.19 1.74 -7.55
N ASN A 351 14.23 1.05 -8.68
CA ASN A 351 13.21 1.12 -9.73
C ASN A 351 11.87 0.49 -9.29
N HIS A 352 10.79 0.87 -9.97
CA HIS A 352 9.52 0.16 -9.92
C HIS A 352 9.61 -1.10 -10.79
N GLY A 353 10.35 -2.09 -10.30
CA GLY A 353 10.59 -3.39 -10.95
C GLY A 353 12.00 -3.57 -11.51
N GLY A 354 12.25 -4.70 -12.15
CA GLY A 354 13.52 -5.06 -12.78
C GLY A 354 14.57 -5.63 -11.82
N MET A 355 14.17 -6.12 -10.66
CA MET A 355 15.08 -6.66 -9.63
C MET A 355 14.94 -8.17 -9.46
N SER A 356 16.02 -8.84 -9.09
CA SER A 356 15.93 -10.17 -8.48
C SER A 356 15.46 -10.09 -7.02
N GLU A 357 15.00 -11.21 -6.45
CA GLU A 357 14.65 -11.32 -5.02
C GLU A 357 15.80 -10.89 -4.09
N GLU A 358 17.06 -11.19 -4.46
CA GLU A 358 18.23 -10.76 -3.68
C GLU A 358 18.44 -9.24 -3.74
N GLU A 359 18.18 -8.62 -4.90
CA GLU A 359 18.27 -7.18 -5.09
C GLU A 359 17.13 -6.45 -4.37
N GLN A 360 15.90 -6.95 -4.45
CA GLN A 360 14.76 -6.46 -3.68
C GLN A 360 15.09 -6.47 -2.18
N GLY A 361 15.54 -7.61 -1.65
CA GLY A 361 15.85 -7.71 -0.22
C GLY A 361 16.93 -6.71 0.24
N LYS A 362 17.94 -6.42 -0.61
CA LYS A 362 18.95 -5.39 -0.31
C LYS A 362 18.38 -3.98 -0.40
N ALA A 363 17.53 -3.71 -1.39
CA ALA A 363 16.86 -2.44 -1.56
C ALA A 363 15.91 -2.13 -0.39
N ASP A 364 15.07 -3.08 0.01
CA ASP A 364 14.13 -2.93 1.13
C ASP A 364 14.84 -2.71 2.47
N VAL A 365 15.96 -3.39 2.70
CA VAL A 365 16.81 -3.12 3.87
C VAL A 365 17.34 -1.69 3.84
N ARG A 366 17.81 -1.20 2.69
CA ARG A 366 18.26 0.19 2.54
C ARG A 366 17.12 1.18 2.80
N LEU A 367 15.95 0.96 2.23
CA LEU A 367 14.76 1.81 2.46
C LEU A 367 14.41 1.87 3.95
N LEU A 368 14.38 0.72 4.65
CA LEU A 368 14.11 0.68 6.09
C LEU A 368 15.17 1.42 6.93
N GLU A 369 16.44 1.34 6.51
CA GLU A 369 17.53 2.10 7.12
C GLU A 369 17.41 3.60 6.90
N ASP A 370 16.94 4.03 5.72
CA ASP A 370 16.64 5.43 5.40
C ASP A 370 15.48 5.98 6.24
N LEU A 371 14.41 5.19 6.44
CA LEU A 371 13.33 5.52 7.38
C LEU A 371 13.87 5.77 8.79
N GLN A 372 14.75 4.88 9.26
CA GLN A 372 15.34 5.02 10.59
C GLN A 372 16.29 6.24 10.68
N ALA A 373 17.11 6.47 9.66
CA ALA A 373 18.11 7.54 9.64
C ALA A 373 17.50 8.95 9.52
N THR A 374 16.38 9.08 8.81
CA THR A 374 15.65 10.35 8.63
C THR A 374 14.74 10.68 9.81
N GLY A 375 14.61 9.77 10.78
CA GLY A 375 13.84 9.99 12.01
C GLY A 375 12.35 9.69 11.86
N CYS A 376 11.95 8.92 10.84
CA CYS A 376 10.63 8.31 10.80
C CYS A 376 10.44 7.37 12.01
N ALA A 377 9.19 7.18 12.41
CA ALA A 377 8.82 6.33 13.54
C ALA A 377 8.76 4.84 13.16
N GLY A 378 8.82 4.52 11.87
CA GLY A 378 8.91 3.18 11.33
C GLY A 378 8.35 3.04 9.93
N GLY A 379 8.31 1.81 9.45
CA GLY A 379 7.77 1.46 8.14
C GLY A 379 6.99 0.15 8.15
N LEU A 380 6.07 0.03 7.21
CA LEU A 380 5.31 -1.16 6.89
C LEU A 380 5.67 -1.57 5.45
N LEU A 381 6.45 -2.63 5.31
CA LEU A 381 6.93 -3.09 4.00
C LEU A 381 5.75 -3.59 3.16
N PHE A 382 5.66 -3.13 1.92
CA PHE A 382 4.73 -3.63 0.92
C PHE A 382 5.49 -4.63 0.03
N SER A 383 5.23 -5.94 0.11
CA SER A 383 4.22 -6.64 0.95
C SER A 383 4.66 -8.04 1.39
N LEU A 384 3.85 -8.73 2.21
CA LEU A 384 4.18 -10.07 2.72
C LEU A 384 4.21 -11.13 1.60
N PHE A 385 3.31 -11.03 0.62
CA PHE A 385 3.22 -11.98 -0.48
C PHE A 385 2.80 -11.28 -1.78
N ASP A 386 3.05 -11.92 -2.91
CA ASP A 386 2.67 -11.45 -4.24
C ASP A 386 1.15 -11.38 -4.42
N GLU A 387 0.66 -10.31 -5.03
CA GLU A 387 -0.77 -10.02 -5.19
C GLU A 387 -1.17 -10.00 -6.67
N TRP A 388 -1.52 -11.17 -7.23
CA TRP A 388 -1.78 -11.39 -8.66
C TRP A 388 -2.98 -10.61 -9.24
N PHE A 389 -3.85 -10.08 -8.39
CA PHE A 389 -5.01 -9.31 -8.86
C PHE A 389 -4.65 -7.87 -9.24
N LYS A 390 -3.47 -7.40 -8.81
CA LYS A 390 -3.04 -6.02 -9.06
C LYS A 390 -2.57 -5.86 -10.51
N VAL A 391 -2.55 -4.60 -10.95
CA VAL A 391 -2.03 -4.26 -12.26
C VAL A 391 -1.30 -2.94 -12.24
N ASN A 392 -0.38 -2.78 -13.18
CA ASN A 392 0.13 -1.48 -13.58
C ASN A 392 -0.22 -1.08 -15.01
N TRP A 393 -0.02 0.21 -15.29
CA TRP A 393 -0.27 0.81 -16.60
C TRP A 393 0.58 0.24 -17.75
N LEU A 394 1.73 -0.40 -17.47
CA LEU A 394 2.62 -0.98 -18.48
C LEU A 394 1.97 -2.17 -19.18
N VAL A 395 1.23 -2.99 -18.44
CA VAL A 395 0.64 -4.24 -18.95
C VAL A 395 -0.89 -4.25 -18.99
N ALA A 396 -1.56 -3.29 -18.35
CA ALA A 396 -3.03 -3.25 -18.23
C ALA A 396 -3.79 -3.52 -19.54
N ARG A 397 -3.34 -2.95 -20.67
CA ARG A 397 -3.98 -3.17 -21.98
C ARG A 397 -3.94 -4.63 -22.46
N GLY A 398 -2.92 -5.38 -22.05
CA GLY A 398 -2.72 -6.78 -22.41
C GLY A 398 -3.44 -7.77 -21.50
N GLU A 399 -3.97 -7.31 -20.37
CA GLU A 399 -4.61 -8.16 -19.36
C GLU A 399 -6.14 -8.14 -19.43
N GLU A 400 -6.71 -7.34 -20.32
CA GLU A 400 -8.14 -7.33 -20.56
C GLU A 400 -8.65 -8.72 -21.00
N PRO A 401 -9.75 -9.23 -20.40
CA PRO A 401 -10.62 -8.55 -19.44
C PRO A 401 -10.13 -8.67 -17.97
N ARG A 402 -10.18 -7.55 -17.23
CA ARG A 402 -9.69 -7.40 -15.84
C ARG A 402 -10.22 -8.44 -14.85
N GLU A 403 -11.41 -8.99 -15.05
CA GLU A 403 -11.96 -10.00 -14.13
C GLU A 403 -11.18 -11.32 -14.12
N ARG A 404 -10.15 -11.44 -14.97
CA ARG A 404 -9.29 -12.62 -15.07
C ARG A 404 -7.89 -12.42 -14.49
N ASP A 405 -7.50 -11.21 -14.09
CA ASP A 405 -6.14 -10.93 -13.61
C ASP A 405 -5.68 -11.92 -12.53
N PRO A 406 -6.50 -12.25 -11.49
CA PRO A 406 -6.03 -13.15 -10.43
C PRO A 406 -5.69 -14.57 -10.91
N LEU A 407 -6.07 -14.96 -12.13
CA LEU A 407 -5.90 -16.32 -12.65
C LEU A 407 -4.49 -16.62 -13.16
N TRP A 408 -3.65 -15.61 -13.36
CA TRP A 408 -2.27 -15.77 -13.81
C TRP A 408 -1.35 -14.82 -13.06
N HIS A 409 -0.05 -15.13 -13.06
CA HIS A 409 0.97 -14.26 -12.51
C HIS A 409 1.73 -13.59 -13.64
N ASN A 410 1.55 -12.29 -13.81
CA ASN A 410 2.31 -11.54 -14.79
C ASN A 410 3.69 -11.15 -14.25
N LEU A 411 4.71 -11.91 -14.65
CA LEU A 411 6.11 -11.61 -14.31
C LEU A 411 6.62 -10.28 -14.88
N LEU A 412 5.89 -9.65 -15.81
CA LEU A 412 6.22 -8.32 -16.33
C LEU A 412 5.57 -7.20 -15.50
N ASP A 413 4.64 -7.51 -14.60
CA ASP A 413 3.95 -6.51 -13.80
C ASP A 413 4.60 -6.31 -12.42
N PRO A 414 5.32 -5.21 -12.20
CA PRO A 414 5.72 -4.77 -10.87
C PRO A 414 4.68 -4.93 -9.75
N GLU A 415 3.41 -4.60 -9.97
CA GLU A 415 2.37 -4.57 -8.93
C GLU A 415 1.99 -5.95 -8.41
N GLU A 416 2.18 -6.99 -9.22
CA GLU A 416 1.97 -8.37 -8.79
C GLU A 416 3.18 -8.96 -8.02
N ASN A 417 4.35 -8.31 -8.03
CA ASN A 417 5.64 -8.91 -7.66
C ASN A 417 6.35 -8.18 -6.48
N TYR A 418 5.58 -7.62 -5.54
CA TYR A 418 6.09 -6.98 -4.32
C TYR A 418 6.37 -7.92 -3.16
N GLY A 419 5.86 -9.14 -3.20
CA GLY A 419 5.85 -10.03 -2.05
C GLY A 419 7.24 -10.47 -1.64
N LEU A 420 7.49 -10.54 -0.32
CA LEU A 420 8.58 -11.36 0.20
C LEU A 420 8.35 -12.86 -0.01
N LEU A 421 7.08 -13.26 -0.18
CA LEU A 421 6.67 -14.61 -0.54
C LEU A 421 6.05 -14.61 -1.94
N GLY A 422 6.76 -15.21 -2.89
CA GLY A 422 6.24 -15.45 -4.24
C GLY A 422 5.37 -16.72 -4.31
N PHE A 423 4.34 -16.67 -5.16
CA PHE A 423 3.46 -17.80 -5.45
C PHE A 423 3.83 -18.55 -6.73
N ASP A 424 5.13 -18.70 -7.00
CA ASP A 424 5.66 -19.33 -8.21
C ASP A 424 5.01 -20.70 -8.52
N PRO A 425 4.26 -20.83 -9.63
CA PRO A 425 3.85 -22.14 -10.08
C PRO A 425 5.07 -22.95 -10.53
N PRO A 426 5.02 -24.28 -10.41
CA PRO A 426 6.05 -25.13 -11.00
C PRO A 426 6.04 -24.94 -12.52
N SER A 427 7.16 -24.45 -13.06
CA SER A 427 7.28 -24.25 -14.51
C SER A 427 7.15 -25.57 -15.26
N THR A 428 6.31 -25.58 -16.29
CA THR A 428 6.10 -26.76 -17.16
C THR A 428 7.19 -26.89 -18.22
N VAL A 429 7.78 -25.77 -18.65
CA VAL A 429 8.85 -25.71 -19.64
C VAL A 429 9.95 -24.77 -19.17
N ARG A 430 11.19 -25.26 -19.12
CA ARG A 430 12.38 -24.45 -18.88
C ARG A 430 12.90 -23.89 -20.20
N VAL A 431 13.10 -22.58 -20.25
CA VAL A 431 13.66 -21.91 -21.44
C VAL A 431 15.19 -22.01 -21.39
N ASP A 432 15.72 -23.21 -21.62
CA ASP A 432 17.17 -23.52 -21.59
C ASP A 432 17.73 -24.02 -22.93
N GLY A 433 16.88 -24.07 -23.96
CA GLY A 433 17.20 -24.59 -25.29
C GLY A 433 17.08 -26.11 -25.43
N SER A 434 16.75 -26.83 -24.36
CA SER A 434 16.41 -28.25 -24.39
C SER A 434 14.96 -28.44 -24.85
N THR A 435 14.71 -29.48 -25.66
CA THR A 435 13.35 -29.89 -26.04
C THR A 435 12.80 -31.00 -25.14
N GLN A 436 13.51 -31.38 -24.07
CA GLN A 436 13.10 -32.49 -23.19
C GLN A 436 11.74 -32.23 -22.52
N ASP A 437 11.50 -30.99 -22.08
CA ASP A 437 10.24 -30.58 -21.42
C ASP A 437 9.03 -30.62 -22.35
N TRP A 438 9.26 -30.76 -23.67
CA TRP A 438 8.21 -30.85 -24.69
C TRP A 438 7.79 -32.30 -24.99
N SER A 439 8.37 -33.29 -24.29
CA SER A 439 7.98 -34.69 -24.43
C SER A 439 6.50 -34.89 -24.10
N GLY A 440 5.75 -35.47 -25.04
CA GLY A 440 4.30 -35.68 -24.88
C GLY A 440 3.43 -34.48 -25.26
N VAL A 441 4.02 -33.33 -25.61
CA VAL A 441 3.28 -32.20 -26.17
C VAL A 441 3.10 -32.42 -27.68
N ALA A 442 1.85 -32.51 -28.12
CA ALA A 442 1.53 -32.61 -29.55
C ALA A 442 1.82 -31.29 -30.27
N PRO A 443 2.23 -31.32 -31.55
CA PRO A 443 2.39 -30.09 -32.33
C PRO A 443 1.03 -29.40 -32.48
N TYR A 444 1.00 -28.09 -32.19
CA TYR A 444 -0.15 -27.23 -32.45
C TYR A 444 -0.38 -27.05 -33.95
N ALA A 445 0.70 -26.93 -34.72
CA ALA A 445 0.66 -26.88 -36.17
C ALA A 445 1.86 -27.64 -36.76
N SER A 446 1.69 -28.21 -37.95
CA SER A 446 2.76 -28.86 -38.72
C SER A 446 2.68 -28.43 -40.18
N ALA A 447 3.82 -28.31 -40.84
CA ALA A 447 3.94 -27.93 -42.23
C ALA A 447 4.41 -29.11 -43.10
N PRO A 448 4.13 -29.09 -44.42
CA PRO A 448 4.65 -30.07 -45.36
C PRO A 448 6.18 -30.10 -45.40
N ASP A 449 6.72 -31.21 -45.91
CA ASP A 449 8.16 -31.35 -46.14
C ASP A 449 8.72 -30.25 -47.04
N GLY A 450 9.88 -29.71 -46.66
CA GLY A 450 10.54 -28.60 -47.35
C GLY A 450 10.23 -27.21 -46.78
N ALA A 451 9.26 -27.08 -45.88
CA ALA A 451 9.00 -25.83 -45.17
C ALA A 451 10.12 -25.49 -44.17
N LEU A 452 10.41 -24.19 -44.03
CA LEU A 452 11.41 -23.65 -43.10
C LEU A 452 11.07 -23.98 -41.64
N LEU A 453 9.80 -23.80 -41.28
CA LEU A 453 9.20 -24.15 -39.99
C LEU A 453 8.36 -25.40 -40.21
N ARG A 454 8.78 -26.53 -39.62
CA ARG A 454 8.11 -27.83 -39.78
C ARG A 454 7.01 -28.05 -38.76
N SER A 455 7.16 -27.52 -37.56
CA SER A 455 6.23 -27.75 -36.47
C SER A 455 6.25 -26.57 -35.49
N LEU A 456 5.10 -26.22 -34.96
CA LEU A 456 4.95 -25.32 -33.83
C LEU A 456 4.33 -26.09 -32.68
N TYR A 457 4.97 -26.06 -31.52
CA TYR A 457 4.40 -26.59 -30.29
C TYR A 457 4.05 -25.43 -29.37
N VAL A 458 2.93 -25.57 -28.68
CA VAL A 458 2.39 -24.55 -27.79
C VAL A 458 1.95 -25.22 -26.50
N THR A 459 2.36 -24.67 -25.36
CA THR A 459 1.85 -25.03 -24.04
C THR A 459 1.89 -23.79 -23.14
N SER A 460 1.27 -23.83 -21.97
CA SER A 460 1.32 -22.73 -21.01
C SER A 460 1.40 -23.23 -19.57
N ASP A 461 1.83 -22.33 -18.69
CA ASP A 461 1.65 -22.43 -17.24
C ASP A 461 0.98 -21.13 -16.74
N GLN A 462 0.79 -21.00 -15.42
CA GLN A 462 0.14 -19.82 -14.83
C GLN A 462 0.94 -18.51 -15.01
N ASN A 463 2.18 -18.56 -15.52
CA ASN A 463 3.01 -17.37 -15.71
C ASN A 463 3.32 -17.10 -17.18
N ARG A 464 3.26 -18.11 -18.06
CA ARG A 464 3.84 -18.04 -19.41
C ARG A 464 3.08 -18.84 -20.44
N LEU A 465 3.05 -18.28 -21.66
CA LEU A 465 2.83 -19.02 -22.90
C LEU A 465 4.20 -19.47 -23.45
N HIS A 466 4.39 -20.77 -23.63
CA HIS A 466 5.60 -21.36 -24.18
C HIS A 466 5.41 -21.72 -25.64
N LEU A 467 6.40 -21.38 -26.47
CA LEU A 467 6.41 -21.67 -27.90
C LEU A 467 7.76 -22.31 -28.27
N VAL A 468 7.74 -23.43 -28.99
CA VAL A 468 8.94 -23.95 -29.67
C VAL A 468 8.61 -24.26 -31.13
N ALA A 469 9.49 -23.80 -32.02
CA ALA A 469 9.37 -24.01 -33.45
C ALA A 469 10.45 -24.99 -33.91
N GLY A 470 10.03 -26.11 -34.51
CA GLY A 470 10.92 -27.06 -35.15
C GLY A 470 11.32 -26.57 -36.53
N SER A 471 12.62 -26.42 -36.79
CA SER A 471 13.12 -26.03 -38.11
C SER A 471 13.27 -27.22 -39.05
N GLY A 472 13.04 -27.00 -40.33
CA GLY A 472 13.40 -27.93 -41.40
C GLY A 472 14.88 -27.90 -41.79
N ILE A 473 15.64 -26.95 -41.23
CA ILE A 473 17.08 -26.81 -41.43
C ILE A 473 17.80 -27.61 -40.35
N HIS A 474 18.46 -28.69 -40.73
CA HIS A 474 19.48 -29.32 -39.89
C HIS A 474 20.61 -28.31 -39.67
N ALA A 475 20.66 -27.66 -38.51
CA ALA A 475 21.88 -27.01 -38.07
C ALA A 475 22.97 -28.08 -37.99
N PRO A 476 24.14 -27.91 -38.62
CA PRO A 476 25.22 -28.86 -38.49
C PRO A 476 25.55 -29.00 -36.99
N PRO A 477 25.80 -30.23 -36.49
CA PRO A 477 26.09 -30.43 -35.08
C PRO A 477 27.28 -29.56 -34.70
N ARG A 478 27.14 -28.70 -33.68
CA ARG A 478 28.26 -27.97 -33.10
C ARG A 478 29.26 -29.00 -32.58
N SER A 479 30.35 -29.22 -33.31
CA SER A 479 31.46 -30.03 -32.82
C SER A 479 32.01 -29.37 -31.56
N ARG A 480 31.85 -30.03 -30.41
CA ARG A 480 32.68 -29.74 -29.24
C ARG A 480 34.11 -30.11 -29.63
N GLU A 481 34.91 -29.13 -30.04
CA GLU A 481 36.36 -29.31 -30.10
C GLU A 481 36.88 -29.50 -28.67
N SER A 482 37.07 -30.76 -28.29
CA SER A 482 37.92 -31.14 -27.17
C SER A 482 39.38 -30.96 -27.58
N GLY A 483 39.86 -29.73 -27.56
CA GLY A 483 41.26 -29.41 -27.76
C GLY A 483 42.09 -29.75 -26.51
N ARG A 484 42.64 -30.96 -26.44
CA ARG A 484 43.81 -31.24 -25.59
C ARG A 484 45.01 -30.46 -26.15
N ARG A 485 45.55 -29.51 -25.39
CA ARG A 485 46.98 -29.13 -25.48
C ARG A 485 47.58 -29.09 -24.09
N ALA A 486 48.57 -29.95 -23.89
CA ALA A 486 49.52 -29.89 -22.79
C ALA A 486 50.64 -28.89 -23.12
N GLY A 487 51.19 -28.22 -22.10
CA GLY A 487 52.56 -27.69 -22.13
C GLY A 487 52.75 -26.19 -21.86
N GLN A 488 52.98 -25.87 -20.59
CA GLN A 488 53.96 -24.90 -20.02
C GLN A 488 53.89 -23.40 -20.36
N GLY A 489 53.82 -22.59 -19.29
CA GLY A 489 54.15 -21.16 -19.29
C GLY A 489 53.54 -20.40 -18.10
N GLN A 490 54.34 -20.16 -17.04
CA GLN A 490 53.98 -19.34 -15.87
C GLN A 490 53.86 -17.83 -16.21
N ALA A 491 52.76 -17.20 -15.76
CA ALA A 491 52.53 -15.83 -15.19
C ALA A 491 53.17 -14.56 -15.85
N PRO A 492 52.68 -13.30 -15.60
CA PRO A 492 51.68 -12.88 -14.62
C PRO A 492 50.55 -11.95 -15.14
N HIS A 493 49.58 -11.73 -14.25
CA HIS A 493 48.48 -10.77 -14.35
C HIS A 493 48.95 -9.32 -14.62
N ALA A 494 48.36 -8.68 -15.63
CA ALA A 494 48.30 -7.23 -15.77
C ALA A 494 46.91 -6.80 -16.27
N ARG A 495 46.36 -5.80 -15.56
CA ARG A 495 45.05 -5.18 -15.76
C ARG A 495 44.90 -4.59 -17.18
N ARG A 496 43.69 -4.62 -17.74
CA ARG A 496 43.09 -3.47 -18.45
C ARG A 496 41.60 -3.64 -18.68
N ALA A 497 40.85 -2.66 -18.18
CA ALA A 497 39.47 -2.39 -18.49
C ALA A 497 39.30 -2.18 -20.00
N PHE A 498 38.29 -2.82 -20.60
CA PHE A 498 37.88 -2.56 -21.96
C PHE A 498 36.70 -1.58 -21.94
N ARG A 499 36.97 -0.34 -22.35
CA ARG A 499 35.97 0.59 -22.89
C ARG A 499 35.61 0.09 -24.30
N GLY A 500 34.31 -0.09 -24.56
CA GLY A 500 33.71 -0.24 -25.89
C GLY A 500 32.79 0.96 -26.20
N PRO A 501 32.44 1.21 -27.47
CA PRO A 501 32.47 2.54 -28.07
C PRO A 501 31.13 3.30 -28.02
N ARG A 502 31.27 4.62 -28.14
CA ARG A 502 30.22 5.58 -28.47
C ARG A 502 29.80 5.37 -29.92
N ASP A 503 28.52 5.22 -30.18
CA ASP A 503 27.93 5.50 -31.48
C ASP A 503 26.95 6.67 -31.36
N GLU A 504 27.21 7.66 -32.21
CA GLU A 504 26.46 8.87 -32.44
C GLU A 504 25.20 8.53 -33.26
N LEU A 505 24.04 8.98 -32.80
CA LEU A 505 22.82 9.06 -33.62
C LEU A 505 22.58 10.54 -33.97
N LEU A 506 22.84 10.89 -35.23
CA LEU A 506 22.40 12.14 -35.85
C LEU A 506 20.98 11.97 -36.43
N PRO A 507 20.09 12.97 -36.29
CA PRO A 507 18.76 12.94 -36.89
C PRO A 507 18.76 13.48 -38.32
N LEU A 508 17.98 12.84 -39.19
CA LEU A 508 17.61 13.30 -40.52
C LEU A 508 16.58 14.45 -40.40
N VAL A 509 16.99 15.66 -40.81
CA VAL A 509 16.10 16.80 -41.05
C VAL A 509 16.00 17.02 -42.56
N ALA A 510 14.78 17.00 -43.08
CA ALA A 510 14.46 17.40 -44.44
C ALA A 510 14.61 18.93 -44.61
N ARG A 511 15.30 19.35 -45.67
CA ARG A 511 15.39 20.74 -46.12
C ARG A 511 14.39 20.99 -47.23
N ASP A 512 13.64 22.08 -47.08
CA ASP A 512 13.30 23.08 -48.11
C ASP A 512 13.06 24.36 -47.29
N GLY A 513 13.57 25.57 -47.57
CA GLY A 513 14.17 26.17 -48.74
C GLY A 513 13.57 27.59 -48.82
N GLY A 514 14.35 28.66 -48.55
CA GLY A 514 13.86 30.03 -48.84
C GLY A 514 14.28 31.19 -47.92
N ARG A 515 15.54 31.62 -48.05
CA ARG A 515 16.08 33.00 -48.01
C ARG A 515 15.24 34.18 -47.43
N ALA A 516 15.85 34.82 -46.42
CA ALA A 516 16.48 36.18 -46.46
C ALA A 516 15.83 37.40 -45.76
N HIS A 517 16.72 38.10 -45.03
CA HIS A 517 16.83 39.52 -44.66
C HIS A 517 16.08 40.11 -43.43
N GLY A 518 16.89 40.73 -42.56
CA GLY A 518 16.62 42.08 -42.03
C GLY A 518 16.30 42.20 -40.55
N ALA A 519 17.29 42.59 -39.73
CA ALA A 519 17.11 43.17 -38.39
C ALA A 519 16.64 44.65 -38.49
N PRO A 520 16.57 45.42 -37.37
CA PRO A 520 15.73 45.31 -36.16
C PRO A 520 14.97 46.64 -35.89
N HIS A 521 14.16 46.74 -34.82
CA HIS A 521 14.06 47.89 -33.88
C HIS A 521 12.77 47.88 -33.01
N GLY A 522 12.95 48.19 -31.71
CA GLY A 522 12.29 49.35 -31.09
C GLY A 522 10.91 49.22 -30.45
N SER A 523 10.90 48.89 -29.16
CA SER A 523 10.42 49.75 -28.04
C SER A 523 8.99 50.35 -27.99
N VAL A 524 8.39 50.16 -26.79
CA VAL A 524 7.45 51.02 -26.01
C VAL A 524 5.93 50.66 -26.03
N PRO A 525 5.26 50.58 -24.84
CA PRO A 525 3.83 50.27 -24.65
C PRO A 525 3.03 51.57 -24.32
N PRO A 526 1.99 51.62 -23.46
CA PRO A 526 0.77 50.81 -23.24
C PRO A 526 -0.52 51.67 -23.43
N ARG A 527 -1.72 51.14 -23.20
CA ARG A 527 -2.84 51.85 -22.52
C ARG A 527 -4.07 50.95 -22.34
N GLY A 528 -4.73 51.09 -21.19
CA GLY A 528 -5.93 50.36 -20.81
C GLY A 528 -7.22 51.17 -20.98
N GLU A 529 -8.30 50.65 -20.38
CA GLU A 529 -9.50 51.31 -19.78
C GLU A 529 -10.66 50.28 -19.74
N ARG A 530 -11.16 49.91 -18.55
CA ARG A 530 -12.28 50.49 -17.74
C ARG A 530 -13.69 49.94 -18.07
N ARG A 531 -14.28 49.40 -16.99
CA ARG A 531 -15.67 49.57 -16.45
C ARG A 531 -16.88 48.93 -17.15
N GLY A 532 -17.72 48.33 -16.30
CA GLY A 532 -19.17 48.20 -16.51
C GLY A 532 -19.83 47.29 -15.46
N ALA A 533 -20.52 47.88 -14.47
CA ALA A 533 -21.38 47.22 -13.50
C ALA A 533 -22.86 47.41 -13.88
N LEU A 534 -23.79 46.57 -13.40
CA LEU A 534 -25.19 46.94 -13.12
C LEU A 534 -25.94 45.89 -12.27
N HIS A 535 -26.72 46.43 -11.32
CA HIS A 535 -27.65 45.82 -10.35
C HIS A 535 -28.85 45.09 -11.01
N SER A 536 -29.61 44.20 -10.36
CA SER A 536 -30.70 44.51 -9.40
C SER A 536 -31.43 43.22 -8.92
N ALA A 537 -31.92 43.21 -7.67
CA ALA A 537 -32.85 42.22 -7.07
C ALA A 537 -34.30 42.83 -7.03
N PRO A 538 -35.29 42.35 -6.23
CA PRO A 538 -35.62 41.04 -5.63
C PRO A 538 -37.13 40.64 -5.79
N HIS A 539 -37.57 39.50 -5.26
CA HIS A 539 -38.94 39.34 -4.71
C HIS A 539 -39.01 38.25 -3.63
N ARG A 540 -39.99 38.41 -2.72
CA ARG A 540 -40.13 37.84 -1.37
C ARG A 540 -41.46 37.04 -1.23
N ASP A 541 -41.51 36.24 -0.15
CA ASP A 541 -42.65 35.79 0.69
C ASP A 541 -43.34 34.40 0.45
N GLU A 542 -42.92 33.39 1.26
CA GLU A 542 -43.62 32.58 2.31
C GLU A 542 -45.17 32.28 2.29
N PRO A 543 -45.75 31.43 3.20
CA PRO A 543 -45.44 30.05 3.69
C PRO A 543 -46.72 29.17 3.99
N ARG A 544 -46.57 27.92 4.53
CA ARG A 544 -47.46 27.11 5.45
C ARG A 544 -47.36 25.58 5.18
N ALA A 545 -47.67 24.60 6.04
CA ALA A 545 -47.56 24.30 7.48
C ALA A 545 -48.01 22.82 7.73
N ARG A 546 -47.24 22.06 8.55
CA ARG A 546 -47.53 20.97 9.56
C ARG A 546 -48.46 19.73 9.31
N VAL A 547 -47.87 18.50 9.42
CA VAL A 547 -48.00 17.37 10.44
C VAL A 547 -49.39 16.67 10.66
N PRO A 548 -49.62 15.42 11.25
CA PRO A 548 -48.79 14.28 11.77
C PRO A 548 -49.21 12.79 11.47
N GLU A 549 -48.33 11.85 11.91
CA GLU A 549 -48.51 10.53 12.62
C GLU A 549 -49.22 9.28 12.03
N ARG A 550 -48.59 8.09 12.22
CA ARG A 550 -49.03 7.03 13.19
C ARG A 550 -48.05 5.85 13.37
N ARG A 551 -48.13 5.27 14.58
CA ARG A 551 -47.35 4.18 15.21
C ARG A 551 -47.84 2.76 14.86
N GLY A 552 -46.99 1.74 15.09
CA GLY A 552 -47.41 0.35 15.33
C GLY A 552 -46.28 -0.61 15.74
N VAL A 553 -46.35 -1.12 16.98
CA VAL A 553 -45.63 -2.28 17.59
C VAL A 553 -46.71 -2.89 18.53
N PRO A 554 -46.94 -4.24 18.66
CA PRO A 554 -46.07 -5.13 19.46
C PRO A 554 -46.07 -6.64 19.15
N GLY A 555 -45.12 -7.38 19.75
CA GLY A 555 -45.20 -8.84 19.89
C GLY A 555 -43.94 -9.50 20.47
N ALA A 556 -44.02 -9.98 21.71
CA ALA A 556 -42.98 -10.70 22.44
C ALA A 556 -43.14 -12.22 22.32
N ALA A 557 -42.03 -12.98 22.37
CA ALA A 557 -42.04 -14.39 22.81
C ALA A 557 -40.68 -14.84 23.36
N SER A 558 -40.71 -15.27 24.61
CA SER A 558 -39.70 -16.01 25.38
C SER A 558 -39.55 -17.47 24.92
N ARG A 559 -38.36 -18.08 25.14
CA ARG A 559 -38.13 -19.43 25.76
C ARG A 559 -36.64 -19.83 25.62
N LEU A 560 -35.93 -19.92 26.75
CA LEU A 560 -35.45 -21.15 27.41
C LEU A 560 -34.30 -21.89 26.68
N GLY A 561 -33.10 -21.82 27.27
CA GLY A 561 -32.00 -22.77 27.00
C GLY A 561 -32.07 -24.01 27.91
N PRO A 562 -31.15 -24.97 27.72
CA PRO A 562 -30.46 -25.63 28.85
C PRO A 562 -28.94 -25.88 28.53
N PRO A 563 -28.16 -26.60 29.36
CA PRO A 563 -27.18 -26.07 30.31
C PRO A 563 -25.70 -26.42 29.96
N PRO A 564 -24.69 -26.03 30.77
CA PRO A 564 -23.27 -26.15 30.42
C PRO A 564 -22.64 -27.47 30.88
N VAL A 565 -21.70 -27.99 30.09
CA VAL A 565 -20.77 -29.04 30.52
C VAL A 565 -19.46 -28.41 30.98
N ARG A 566 -19.15 -28.62 32.27
CA ARG A 566 -17.82 -28.41 32.85
C ARG A 566 -16.96 -29.65 32.58
N SER A 567 -15.71 -29.46 32.18
CA SER A 567 -14.61 -30.32 32.65
C SER A 567 -13.37 -29.48 32.92
N ARG A 568 -12.89 -29.63 34.16
CA ARG A 568 -11.69 -29.04 34.76
C ARG A 568 -10.44 -29.76 34.29
N ALA A 569 -9.32 -29.03 34.40
CA ALA A 569 -7.96 -29.47 34.77
C ALA A 569 -7.27 -30.46 33.83
N GLY A 570 -6.01 -30.31 33.46
CA GLY A 570 -4.92 -29.54 34.04
C GLY A 570 -3.66 -30.39 33.88
N ALA A 571 -2.52 -29.80 33.55
CA ALA A 571 -1.18 -30.24 33.96
C ALA A 571 -0.14 -29.34 33.29
N GLU A 572 0.41 -28.45 34.11
CA GLU A 572 1.71 -27.81 33.89
C GLU A 572 2.80 -28.88 33.87
N LEU A 573 3.74 -28.77 32.94
CA LEU A 573 5.09 -29.33 33.06
C LEU A 573 6.09 -28.39 32.38
N ARG A 574 6.87 -27.70 33.22
CA ARG A 574 8.21 -27.15 33.00
C ARG A 574 8.98 -27.41 34.31
N PRO A 575 10.32 -27.27 34.42
CA PRO A 575 11.30 -26.77 33.44
C PRO A 575 12.62 -27.58 33.39
N SER A 576 13.51 -27.22 32.44
CA SER A 576 14.98 -27.11 32.55
C SER A 576 15.57 -27.18 31.13
N GLY A 577 16.66 -26.53 30.72
CA GLY A 577 17.59 -25.57 31.31
C GLY A 577 18.65 -25.23 30.24
N ARG A 578 19.18 -24.00 30.30
CA ARG A 578 20.50 -23.51 29.83
C ARG A 578 20.99 -23.83 28.39
N GLY A 579 21.04 -22.76 27.58
CA GLY A 579 22.31 -22.11 27.17
C GLY A 579 23.06 -22.64 25.95
N SER A 580 23.17 -21.81 24.91
CA SER A 580 24.44 -21.53 24.20
C SER A 580 24.23 -20.50 23.09
N GLU A 581 25.01 -19.42 23.12
CA GLU A 581 25.27 -18.52 22.01
C GLU A 581 25.81 -19.30 20.80
N LEU A 582 25.28 -19.04 19.61
CA LEU A 582 26.02 -19.28 18.37
C LEU A 582 25.53 -18.35 17.26
N CYS A 583 26.51 -17.61 16.76
CA CYS A 583 26.50 -16.76 15.58
C CYS A 583 25.89 -17.49 14.36
N LEU A 584 24.89 -16.89 13.71
CA LEU A 584 24.35 -17.39 12.44
C LEU A 584 24.16 -16.24 11.46
N ARG A 585 25.14 -16.12 10.55
CA ARG A 585 24.94 -15.58 9.21
C ARG A 585 23.82 -16.37 8.57
N SER A 586 22.67 -15.75 8.33
CA SER A 586 21.53 -16.40 7.71
C SER A 586 21.48 -16.01 6.25
N ALA A 587 21.74 -17.00 5.38
CA ALA A 587 21.32 -16.95 3.99
C ALA A 587 19.79 -16.82 3.96
N LEU A 588 19.29 -15.79 3.29
CA LEU A 588 17.89 -15.72 2.87
C LEU A 588 17.61 -16.95 2.01
N ARG A 589 16.83 -17.89 2.56
CA ARG A 589 16.35 -19.05 1.83
C ARG A 589 15.02 -18.63 1.21
N VAL A 590 14.97 -18.56 -0.11
CA VAL A 590 13.75 -18.32 -0.88
C VAL A 590 12.67 -19.31 -0.43
N VAL A 591 11.57 -18.81 0.12
CA VAL A 591 10.42 -19.62 0.52
C VAL A 591 9.41 -19.58 -0.62
N ARG A 592 9.33 -20.67 -1.38
CA ARG A 592 8.31 -20.84 -2.43
C ARG A 592 7.07 -21.48 -1.82
N GLU A 593 5.92 -20.82 -1.92
CA GLU A 593 4.63 -21.42 -1.51
C GLU A 593 3.96 -22.15 -2.69
N ARG A 594 3.12 -23.15 -2.38
CA ARG A 594 2.26 -23.80 -3.38
C ARG A 594 0.88 -23.13 -3.34
N PRO A 595 0.24 -22.86 -4.50
CA PRO A 595 -1.11 -22.30 -4.53
C PRO A 595 -2.15 -23.25 -3.90
N PRO A 596 -3.22 -22.74 -3.25
CA PRO A 596 -4.33 -23.54 -2.76
C PRO A 596 -5.17 -24.14 -3.91
N PRO A 597 -5.96 -25.21 -3.66
CA PRO A 597 -6.81 -25.81 -4.69
C PRO A 597 -7.99 -24.90 -5.07
N HIS A 598 -8.24 -24.72 -6.37
CA HIS A 598 -9.34 -23.91 -6.90
C HIS A 598 -10.72 -24.56 -6.70
N ASP A 599 -11.71 -23.79 -6.23
CA ASP A 599 -13.14 -24.12 -6.31
C ASP A 599 -13.86 -23.06 -7.17
N ARG A 600 -14.68 -23.48 -8.13
CA ARG A 600 -15.29 -22.58 -9.13
C ARG A 600 -16.69 -22.16 -8.70
N GLY A 601 -16.82 -20.98 -8.11
CA GLY A 601 -18.08 -20.25 -7.98
C GLY A 601 -18.01 -18.93 -8.74
N ARG A 602 -18.88 -18.73 -9.75
CA ARG A 602 -19.03 -17.43 -10.43
C ARG A 602 -20.02 -16.58 -9.65
N ASP A 603 -19.60 -15.39 -9.25
CA ASP A 603 -20.46 -14.22 -9.09
C ASP A 603 -19.62 -12.98 -9.41
N SER A 604 -20.25 -11.95 -9.99
CA SER A 604 -19.63 -10.68 -10.38
C SER A 604 -19.17 -9.88 -9.16
N VAL A 605 -17.88 -9.51 -9.11
CA VAL A 605 -17.23 -8.76 -8.01
C VAL A 605 -16.73 -7.42 -8.52
N GLY A 606 -16.95 -6.35 -7.75
CA GLY A 606 -16.38 -5.03 -8.01
C GLY A 606 -14.87 -5.05 -7.81
N ALA A 607 -14.14 -4.48 -8.77
CA ALA A 607 -12.69 -4.39 -8.74
C ALA A 607 -12.24 -3.41 -7.65
N PHE A 608 -11.30 -3.84 -6.81
CA PHE A 608 -10.52 -2.95 -5.96
C PHE A 608 -9.44 -2.30 -6.84
N GLU A 609 -9.61 -1.02 -7.19
CA GLU A 609 -8.55 -0.23 -7.83
C GLU A 609 -7.56 0.27 -6.77
N CYS A 610 -6.51 -0.52 -6.52
CA CYS A 610 -5.23 0.04 -6.12
C CYS A 610 -4.57 0.54 -7.41
N TRP A 611 -4.36 1.86 -7.49
CA TRP A 611 -3.98 2.65 -8.68
C TRP A 611 -5.15 3.01 -9.60
N GLY A 612 -5.53 4.30 -9.58
CA GLY A 612 -6.33 4.89 -10.65
C GLY A 612 -5.55 4.84 -11.98
N PRO A 613 -6.21 4.59 -13.11
CA PRO A 613 -5.54 4.52 -14.41
C PRO A 613 -4.93 5.89 -14.75
N LEU A 614 -3.60 5.96 -14.86
CA LEU A 614 -2.94 7.02 -15.61
C LEU A 614 -3.39 6.89 -17.08
N GLU A 615 -4.19 7.85 -17.55
CA GLU A 615 -4.64 7.87 -18.94
C GLU A 615 -3.44 7.88 -19.90
N PRO A 616 -3.53 7.18 -21.04
CA PRO A 616 -2.46 7.14 -22.01
C PRO A 616 -2.29 8.50 -22.69
N PHE A 617 -1.07 9.03 -22.65
CA PHE A 617 -0.59 10.17 -23.44
C PHE A 617 -1.24 10.24 -24.83
N ARG A 618 -2.17 11.17 -25.01
CA ARG A 618 -2.58 11.63 -26.34
C ARG A 618 -1.54 12.65 -26.79
N THR A 619 -0.65 12.22 -27.68
CA THR A 619 0.22 13.12 -28.44
C THR A 619 -0.64 14.10 -29.24
N GLY A 620 -0.60 15.38 -28.88
CA GLY A 620 -1.07 16.52 -29.66
C GLY A 620 0.12 17.33 -30.14
#